data_AF-A0A7X8BIA8-F1
#
_entry.id   AF-A0A7X8BIA8-F1
#
_cell.length_a   1.000
_cell.length_b   1.000
_cell.length_c   1.000
_cell.angle_alpha   90.00
_cell.angle_beta   90.00
_cell.angle_gamma   90.00
#
_symmetry.space_group_name_H-M   'P 1'
#
loop_
_entity.id
_entity.type
_entity.pdbx_description
1 polymer ?
#
loop_
_entity_poly.entity_id
_entity_poly.type
_entity_poly.pdbx_seq_one_letter_code
_entity_poly.pdbx_strand_id
1 'polypeptide(L)'
;RRASLEKSVSSLRAEMESLKKGLEQVREGRIIVLAKEILSQVPLSPRSSKEAVRLALRTLVEQARAELAFRSGLKPEQVQIVSERERELENPDPFTGNPERIVLRLVAESNAVREEPVIVSVESHPSRLIFKKGQELGRRKIQGQLKREEAERELFLLLREVNAFSVKEGVIPDPLKGTVGNLSAADFYGSVERIVESDVPSWVIVQTEEDVFSEGPVRVRIVLKKVS
;
A
#
# COMPACT_ATOMS: atom_id res chain seq x y z
N ARG A 1 20.00 28.67 -24.24
CA ARG A 1 18.52 28.81 -24.19
C ARG A 1 17.79 27.86 -25.16
N ARG A 2 18.10 27.82 -26.47
CA ARG A 2 17.49 26.88 -27.43
C ARG A 2 17.64 25.39 -27.06
N ALA A 3 18.84 24.93 -26.74
CA ALA A 3 19.09 23.53 -26.36
C ALA A 3 18.35 23.06 -25.08
N SER A 4 18.05 23.97 -24.16
CA SER A 4 17.28 23.66 -22.94
C SER A 4 15.79 23.53 -23.25
N LEU A 5 15.27 24.36 -24.16
CA LEU A 5 13.90 24.27 -24.65
C LEU A 5 13.69 23.01 -25.49
N GLU A 6 14.66 22.62 -26.32
CA GLU A 6 14.60 21.36 -27.10
C GLU A 6 14.63 20.12 -26.20
N LYS A 7 15.41 20.15 -25.11
CA LYS A 7 15.43 19.07 -24.11
C LYS A 7 14.12 18.98 -23.32
N SER A 8 13.53 20.11 -22.95
CA SER A 8 12.20 20.15 -22.32
C SER A 8 11.07 19.73 -23.28
N VAL A 9 11.14 20.10 -24.56
CA VAL A 9 10.13 19.71 -25.55
C VAL A 9 10.23 18.21 -25.87
N SER A 10 11.44 17.65 -25.91
CA SER A 10 11.62 16.20 -26.11
C SER A 10 11.19 15.39 -24.88
N SER A 11 11.48 15.84 -23.65
CA SER A 11 10.99 15.17 -22.44
C SER A 11 9.46 15.21 -22.36
N LEU A 12 8.85 16.38 -22.64
CA LEU A 12 7.40 16.52 -22.66
C LEU A 12 6.73 15.67 -23.74
N ARG A 13 7.35 15.53 -24.92
CA ARG A 13 6.84 14.62 -25.97
C ARG A 13 6.95 13.16 -25.56
N ALA A 14 8.04 12.75 -24.93
CA ALA A 14 8.18 11.39 -24.41
C ALA A 14 7.16 11.09 -23.30
N GLU A 15 6.92 12.06 -22.41
CA GLU A 15 5.88 11.97 -21.38
C GLU A 15 4.47 11.88 -21.99
N MET A 16 4.14 12.72 -22.98
CA MET A 16 2.85 12.67 -23.66
C MET A 16 2.61 11.34 -24.40
N GLU A 17 3.64 10.81 -25.07
CA GLU A 17 3.52 9.54 -25.80
C GLU A 17 3.38 8.35 -24.84
N SER A 18 4.13 8.36 -23.73
CA SER A 18 4.00 7.38 -22.65
C SER A 18 2.60 7.41 -22.03
N LEU A 19 2.07 8.63 -21.79
CA LEU A 19 0.73 8.81 -21.24
C LEU A 19 -0.36 8.32 -22.21
N LYS A 20 -0.22 8.62 -23.50
CA LYS A 20 -1.14 8.20 -24.56
C LYS A 20 -1.15 6.68 -24.72
N LYS A 21 0.03 6.05 -24.77
CA LYS A 21 0.18 4.59 -24.82
C LYS A 21 -0.42 3.93 -23.58
N GLY A 22 -0.17 4.51 -22.40
CA GLY A 22 -0.81 4.08 -21.16
C GLY A 22 -2.34 4.14 -21.24
N LEU A 23 -2.92 5.22 -21.76
CA LEU A 23 -4.38 5.36 -21.93
C LEU A 23 -4.99 4.36 -22.92
N GLU A 24 -4.28 4.04 -24.00
CA GLU A 24 -4.70 3.01 -24.97
C GLU A 24 -4.65 1.61 -24.35
N GLN A 25 -3.62 1.30 -23.57
CA GLN A 25 -3.50 0.02 -22.86
C GLN A 25 -4.52 -0.13 -21.70
N VAL A 26 -4.85 0.97 -21.00
CA VAL A 26 -5.97 1.02 -20.06
C VAL A 26 -7.27 0.68 -20.78
N ARG A 27 -7.51 1.27 -21.95
CA ARG A 27 -8.71 1.03 -22.77
C ARG A 27 -8.83 -0.42 -23.28
N GLU A 28 -7.71 -1.10 -23.48
CA GLU A 28 -7.67 -2.51 -23.89
C GLU A 28 -7.75 -3.50 -22.70
N GLY A 29 -7.71 -3.03 -21.45
CA GLY A 29 -7.81 -3.87 -20.26
C GLY A 29 -6.59 -4.78 -20.01
N ARG A 30 -5.42 -4.41 -20.54
CA ARG A 30 -4.20 -5.26 -20.53
C ARG A 30 -3.18 -4.89 -19.46
N ILE A 31 -3.35 -3.75 -18.78
CA ILE A 31 -2.42 -3.27 -17.76
C ILE A 31 -2.52 -4.13 -16.50
N ILE A 32 -1.38 -4.62 -16.04
CA ILE A 32 -1.26 -5.42 -14.81
C ILE A 32 -0.60 -4.64 -13.66
N VAL A 33 0.10 -3.54 -13.98
CA VAL A 33 0.84 -2.70 -13.04
C VAL A 33 0.78 -1.23 -13.48
N LEU A 34 0.59 -0.33 -12.52
CA LEU A 34 0.70 1.11 -12.74
C LEU A 34 2.06 1.64 -12.33
N ALA A 35 2.52 2.71 -13.00
CA ALA A 35 3.70 3.44 -12.60
C ALA A 35 3.55 3.94 -11.14
N LYS A 36 4.62 3.82 -10.36
CA LYS A 36 4.69 4.10 -8.91
C LYS A 36 3.88 3.16 -8.02
N GLU A 37 3.36 2.06 -8.57
CA GLU A 37 2.74 1.02 -7.76
C GLU A 37 3.79 0.31 -6.91
N ILE A 38 3.48 0.11 -5.62
CA ILE A 38 4.29 -0.73 -4.73
C ILE A 38 3.89 -2.19 -4.98
N LEU A 39 4.80 -2.98 -5.53
CA LEU A 39 4.58 -4.39 -5.86
C LEU A 39 4.78 -5.32 -4.66
N SER A 40 5.76 -4.98 -3.81
CA SER A 40 6.05 -5.70 -2.58
C SER A 40 6.83 -4.82 -1.62
N GLN A 41 6.85 -5.20 -0.34
CA GLN A 41 7.63 -4.52 0.68
C GLN A 41 8.12 -5.47 1.77
N VAL A 42 9.35 -5.26 2.26
CA VAL A 42 9.97 -6.09 3.29
C VAL A 42 10.68 -5.20 4.32
N PRO A 43 10.35 -5.31 5.62
CA PRO A 43 11.04 -4.57 6.66
C PRO A 43 12.40 -5.19 6.98
N LEU A 44 13.36 -4.34 7.31
CA LEU A 44 14.69 -4.70 7.80
C LEU A 44 14.90 -4.14 9.19
N SER A 45 15.35 -5.00 10.10
CA SER A 45 15.74 -4.62 11.44
C SER A 45 16.98 -3.71 11.43
N PRO A 46 17.15 -2.86 12.46
CA PRO A 46 18.39 -2.12 12.66
C PRO A 46 19.60 -3.05 12.61
N ARG A 47 20.68 -2.59 11.98
CA ARG A 47 21.97 -3.27 11.85
C ARG A 47 21.88 -4.66 11.21
N SER A 48 20.93 -4.84 10.28
CA SER A 48 20.80 -6.08 9.51
C SER A 48 22.11 -6.47 8.82
N SER A 49 22.46 -7.77 8.87
CA SER A 49 23.64 -8.31 8.21
C SER A 49 23.47 -8.36 6.69
N LYS A 50 24.58 -8.54 5.98
CA LYS A 50 24.59 -8.68 4.51
C LYS A 50 23.70 -9.83 4.03
N GLU A 51 23.70 -10.94 4.77
CA GLU A 51 22.87 -12.12 4.50
C GLU A 51 21.38 -11.84 4.70
N ALA A 52 21.03 -11.13 5.79
CA ALA A 52 19.66 -10.75 6.07
C ALA A 52 19.11 -9.80 5.00
N VAL A 53 19.90 -8.81 4.57
CA VAL A 53 19.53 -7.91 3.47
C VAL A 53 19.37 -8.67 2.15
N ARG A 54 20.28 -9.59 1.84
CA ARG A 54 20.18 -10.42 0.62
C ARG A 54 18.93 -11.29 0.62
N LEU A 55 18.56 -11.85 1.78
CA LEU A 55 17.31 -12.59 1.92
C LEU A 55 16.10 -11.67 1.73
N ALA A 56 16.11 -10.46 2.31
CA ALA A 56 15.04 -9.49 2.15
C ALA A 56 14.83 -9.08 0.69
N LEU A 57 15.91 -8.78 -0.05
CA LEU A 57 15.85 -8.46 -1.49
C LEU A 57 15.26 -9.62 -2.32
N ARG A 58 15.65 -10.87 -2.03
CA ARG A 58 15.04 -12.04 -2.68
C ARG A 58 13.54 -12.15 -2.37
N THR A 59 13.17 -12.07 -1.10
CA THR A 59 11.76 -12.11 -0.67
C THR A 59 10.95 -11.01 -1.36
N LEU A 60 11.53 -9.82 -1.47
CA LEU A 60 10.91 -8.68 -2.13
C LEU A 60 10.57 -9.00 -3.60
N VAL A 61 11.53 -9.54 -4.36
CA VAL A 61 11.31 -9.92 -5.77
C VAL A 61 10.33 -11.09 -5.90
N GLU A 62 10.44 -12.13 -5.08
CA GLU A 62 9.54 -13.29 -5.15
C GLU A 62 8.08 -12.94 -4.83
N GLN A 63 7.85 -12.08 -3.82
CA GLN A 63 6.49 -11.61 -3.50
C GLN A 63 5.89 -10.82 -4.66
N ALA A 64 6.66 -9.90 -5.25
CA ALA A 64 6.21 -9.15 -6.41
C ALA A 64 5.92 -10.08 -7.59
N ARG A 65 6.78 -11.06 -7.84
CA ARG A 65 6.60 -12.05 -8.92
C ARG A 65 5.32 -12.86 -8.74
N ALA A 66 5.03 -13.32 -7.53
CA ALA A 66 3.81 -14.06 -7.22
C ALA A 66 2.55 -13.22 -7.45
N GLU A 67 2.55 -11.96 -7.01
CA GLU A 67 1.44 -11.02 -7.23
C GLU A 67 1.22 -10.73 -8.71
N LEU A 68 2.30 -10.48 -9.45
CA LEU A 68 2.25 -10.24 -10.90
C LEU A 68 1.77 -11.46 -11.66
N ALA A 69 2.19 -12.67 -11.26
CA ALA A 69 1.73 -13.92 -11.85
C ALA A 69 0.22 -14.10 -11.68
N PHE A 70 -0.28 -13.82 -10.47
CA PHE A 70 -1.72 -13.86 -10.18
C PHE A 70 -2.52 -12.89 -11.07
N ARG A 71 -2.06 -11.64 -11.21
CA ARG A 71 -2.72 -10.62 -12.06
C ARG A 71 -2.65 -10.94 -13.56
N SER A 72 -1.51 -11.44 -14.00
CA SER A 72 -1.24 -11.79 -15.40
C SER A 72 -1.77 -13.17 -15.80
N GLY A 73 -2.26 -13.97 -14.87
CA GLY A 73 -2.67 -15.36 -15.12
C GLY A 73 -1.53 -16.26 -15.65
N LEU A 74 -0.29 -15.79 -15.55
CA LEU A 74 0.91 -16.52 -15.92
C LEU A 74 1.43 -17.30 -14.73
N LYS A 75 2.35 -18.24 -14.98
CA LYS A 75 3.12 -18.84 -13.89
C LYS A 75 4.22 -17.87 -13.42
N PRO A 76 4.62 -17.90 -12.14
CA PRO A 76 5.69 -17.03 -11.63
C PRO A 76 6.96 -17.05 -12.47
N GLU A 77 7.38 -18.20 -12.99
CA GLU A 77 8.62 -18.35 -13.78
C GLU A 77 8.57 -17.61 -15.12
N GLN A 78 7.36 -17.25 -15.59
CA GLN A 78 7.15 -16.52 -16.84
C GLN A 78 7.15 -15.00 -16.63
N VAL A 79 7.06 -14.53 -15.38
CA VAL A 79 7.05 -13.10 -15.06
C VAL A 79 8.47 -12.56 -15.03
N GLN A 80 8.73 -11.56 -15.89
CA GLN A 80 10.01 -10.87 -15.95
C GLN A 80 9.96 -9.57 -15.14
N ILE A 81 10.83 -9.47 -14.14
CA ILE A 81 11.05 -8.27 -13.33
C ILE A 81 12.48 -7.82 -13.58
N VAL A 82 12.67 -6.58 -13.98
CA VAL A 82 13.99 -6.02 -14.33
C VAL A 82 14.18 -4.66 -13.69
N SER A 83 15.42 -4.35 -13.29
CA SER A 83 15.83 -3.00 -12.89
C SER A 83 16.80 -2.44 -13.92
N GLU A 84 16.70 -1.15 -14.21
CA GLU A 84 17.67 -0.44 -15.07
C GLU A 84 19.03 -0.26 -14.38
N ARG A 85 19.06 -0.34 -13.04
CA ARG A 85 20.30 -0.22 -12.26
C ARG A 85 20.94 -1.59 -12.12
N GLU A 86 22.22 -1.67 -12.51
CA GLU A 86 22.96 -2.92 -12.50
C GLU A 86 22.95 -3.57 -11.10
N ARG A 87 22.49 -4.83 -11.04
CA ARG A 87 22.44 -5.67 -9.83
C ARG A 87 21.68 -5.06 -8.65
N GLU A 88 20.85 -4.04 -8.85
CA GLU A 88 20.13 -3.39 -7.73
C GLU A 88 19.30 -4.39 -6.91
N LEU A 89 18.63 -5.32 -7.59
CA LEU A 89 17.79 -6.35 -6.96
C LEU A 89 18.60 -7.39 -6.16
N GLU A 90 19.91 -7.43 -6.32
CA GLU A 90 20.80 -8.43 -5.70
C GLU A 90 21.86 -7.82 -4.79
N ASN A 91 22.05 -6.49 -4.84
CA ASN A 91 23.11 -5.79 -4.13
C ASN A 91 22.65 -5.38 -2.71
N PRO A 92 23.15 -6.03 -1.65
CA PRO A 92 22.77 -5.72 -0.28
C PRO A 92 23.54 -4.52 0.31
N ASP A 93 24.62 -4.08 -0.34
CA ASP A 93 25.57 -3.12 0.24
C ASP A 93 24.91 -1.78 0.64
N PRO A 94 23.97 -1.20 -0.13
CA PRO A 94 23.31 0.06 0.24
C PRO A 94 22.48 0.01 1.53
N PHE A 95 22.03 -1.19 1.94
CA PHE A 95 21.08 -1.35 3.06
C PHE A 95 21.70 -2.06 4.27
N THR A 96 22.92 -2.60 4.12
CA THR A 96 23.61 -3.37 5.17
C THR A 96 24.04 -2.47 6.31
N GLY A 97 23.82 -2.91 7.56
CA GLY A 97 24.30 -2.19 8.74
C GLY A 97 23.57 -0.88 9.05
N ASN A 98 22.44 -0.59 8.39
CA ASN A 98 21.67 0.63 8.63
C ASN A 98 21.33 0.76 10.13
N PRO A 99 21.64 1.89 10.79
CA PRO A 99 21.42 2.03 12.23
C PRO A 99 19.94 2.05 12.64
N GLU A 100 19.03 2.35 11.71
CA GLU A 100 17.60 2.44 11.95
C GLU A 100 16.85 1.27 11.31
N ARG A 101 15.60 1.03 11.76
CA ARG A 101 14.69 0.11 11.07
C ARG A 101 14.26 0.77 9.77
N ILE A 102 14.35 0.05 8.67
CA ILE A 102 13.94 0.52 7.34
C ILE A 102 12.95 -0.46 6.72
N VAL A 103 12.19 0.01 5.74
CA VAL A 103 11.41 -0.85 4.85
C VAL A 103 11.98 -0.73 3.45
N LEU A 104 12.17 -1.86 2.78
CA LEU A 104 12.47 -1.91 1.35
C LEU A 104 11.15 -2.07 0.59
N ARG A 105 10.98 -1.30 -0.47
CA ARG A 105 9.82 -1.37 -1.38
C ARG A 105 10.31 -1.65 -2.79
N LEU A 106 9.62 -2.56 -3.47
CA LEU A 106 9.78 -2.72 -4.92
C LEU A 106 8.70 -1.91 -5.60
N VAL A 107 9.10 -0.90 -6.36
CA VAL A 107 8.19 0.05 -6.97
C VAL A 107 8.31 -0.05 -8.47
N ALA A 108 7.18 -0.09 -9.16
CA ALA A 108 7.14 -0.07 -10.62
C ALA A 108 7.51 1.32 -11.15
N GLU A 109 8.46 1.39 -12.09
CA GLU A 109 8.88 2.67 -12.67
C GLU A 109 7.94 3.13 -13.80
N SER A 110 7.27 2.19 -14.45
CA SER A 110 6.37 2.43 -15.58
C SER A 110 5.15 1.52 -15.53
N ASN A 111 4.14 1.83 -16.34
CA ASN A 111 3.00 0.93 -16.54
C ASN A 111 3.49 -0.34 -17.25
N ALA A 112 2.98 -1.50 -16.85
CA ALA A 112 3.29 -2.78 -17.50
C ALA A 112 2.02 -3.55 -17.88
N VAL A 113 2.11 -4.28 -18.99
CA VAL A 113 1.06 -5.19 -19.50
C VAL A 113 1.50 -6.65 -19.39
N ARG A 114 0.55 -7.57 -19.53
CA ARG A 114 0.67 -9.02 -19.25
C ARG A 114 1.94 -9.72 -19.78
N GLU A 115 2.49 -9.29 -20.91
CA GLU A 115 3.60 -9.97 -21.61
C GLU A 115 4.89 -9.13 -21.68
N GLU A 116 4.89 -7.95 -21.07
CA GLU A 116 6.06 -7.07 -21.06
C GLU A 116 6.84 -7.22 -19.73
N PRO A 117 8.17 -7.05 -19.74
CA PRO A 117 8.94 -6.96 -18.51
C PRO A 117 8.46 -5.80 -17.64
N VAL A 118 8.34 -6.05 -16.34
CA VAL A 118 8.01 -5.01 -15.36
C VAL A 118 9.31 -4.34 -14.92
N ILE A 119 9.46 -3.05 -15.26
CA ILE A 119 10.59 -2.23 -14.84
C ILE A 119 10.36 -1.76 -13.41
N VAL A 120 11.32 -2.04 -12.52
CA VAL A 120 11.21 -1.75 -11.08
C VAL A 120 12.47 -1.10 -10.53
N SER A 121 12.33 -0.41 -9.41
CA SER A 121 13.45 -0.04 -8.53
C SER A 121 13.18 -0.35 -7.07
N VAL A 122 14.27 -0.42 -6.31
CA VAL A 122 14.23 -0.63 -4.86
C VAL A 122 14.31 0.72 -4.16
N GLU A 123 13.27 1.04 -3.39
CA GLU A 123 13.25 2.21 -2.51
C GLU A 123 13.42 1.78 -1.05
N SER A 124 14.14 2.59 -0.27
CA SER A 124 14.26 2.40 1.18
C SER A 124 13.67 3.58 1.94
N HIS A 125 12.81 3.30 2.90
CA HIS A 125 12.18 4.32 3.75
C HIS A 125 12.40 4.04 5.23
N PRO A 126 12.57 5.06 6.09
CA PRO A 126 12.58 4.88 7.53
C PRO A 126 11.28 4.24 8.01
N SER A 127 11.40 3.31 8.95
CA SER A 127 10.30 2.46 9.35
C SER A 127 10.11 2.54 10.87
N ARG A 128 9.09 3.30 11.28
CA ARG A 128 8.88 3.71 12.68
C ARG A 128 7.57 3.14 13.19
N LEU A 129 7.55 2.72 14.46
CA LEU A 129 6.31 2.31 15.10
C LEU A 129 5.41 3.52 15.30
N ILE A 130 4.22 3.52 14.70
CA ILE A 130 3.25 4.61 14.77
C ILE A 130 2.17 4.29 15.80
N PHE A 131 1.62 3.07 15.75
CA PHE A 131 0.59 2.64 16.68
C PHE A 131 0.94 1.29 17.31
N LYS A 132 0.60 1.15 18.59
CA LYS A 132 0.69 -0.15 19.28
C LYS A 132 -0.56 -0.98 19.04
N LYS A 133 -0.45 -2.30 19.14
CA LYS A 133 -1.61 -3.21 19.15
C LYS A 133 -2.67 -2.78 20.17
N GLY A 134 -3.92 -2.78 19.75
CA GLY A 134 -5.09 -2.43 20.58
C GLY A 134 -5.29 -0.93 20.80
N GLN A 135 -4.48 -0.08 20.18
CA GLN A 135 -4.63 1.37 20.26
C GLN A 135 -5.91 1.81 19.55
N GLU A 136 -6.71 2.63 20.22
CA GLU A 136 -7.89 3.27 19.63
C GLU A 136 -7.45 4.37 18.66
N LEU A 137 -7.84 4.24 17.40
CA LEU A 137 -7.56 5.20 16.33
C LEU A 137 -8.70 6.20 16.15
N GLY A 138 -9.91 5.82 16.57
CA GLY A 138 -11.10 6.65 16.48
C GLY A 138 -12.30 5.96 17.09
N ARG A 139 -13.29 6.78 17.47
CA ARG A 139 -14.57 6.30 17.98
C ARG A 139 -15.71 7.19 17.51
N ARG A 140 -16.89 6.60 17.38
CA ARG A 140 -18.13 7.31 17.04
C ARG A 140 -19.27 6.83 17.90
N LYS A 141 -20.02 7.79 18.45
CA LYS A 141 -21.29 7.49 19.13
C LYS A 141 -22.36 7.30 18.07
N ILE A 142 -23.06 6.18 18.14
CA ILE A 142 -24.19 5.84 17.30
C ILE A 142 -25.45 5.75 18.16
N GLN A 143 -26.60 6.10 17.58
CA GLN A 143 -27.90 5.85 18.20
C GLN A 143 -28.27 4.38 18.08
N GLY A 144 -29.18 3.92 18.94
CA GLY A 144 -29.77 2.59 18.77
C GLY A 144 -30.70 2.55 17.57
N GLN A 145 -30.90 1.37 16.99
CA GLN A 145 -31.85 1.12 15.89
C GLN A 145 -31.57 1.94 14.63
N LEU A 146 -30.29 2.14 14.31
CA LEU A 146 -29.90 2.79 13.06
C LEU A 146 -30.35 1.97 11.85
N LYS A 147 -30.80 2.66 10.80
CA LYS A 147 -31.00 2.03 9.50
C LYS A 147 -29.67 1.60 8.92
N ARG A 148 -29.68 0.56 8.07
CA ARG A 148 -28.47 0.01 7.44
C ARG A 148 -27.67 1.09 6.70
N GLU A 149 -28.34 1.94 5.92
CA GLU A 149 -27.68 3.00 5.16
C GLU A 149 -27.00 4.05 6.05
N GLU A 150 -27.60 4.34 7.21
CA GLU A 150 -27.03 5.27 8.19
C GLU A 150 -25.83 4.63 8.90
N ALA A 151 -25.92 3.36 9.29
CA ALA A 151 -24.82 2.60 9.87
C ALA A 151 -23.61 2.51 8.92
N GLU A 152 -23.85 2.21 7.64
CA GLU A 152 -22.82 2.20 6.60
C GLU A 152 -22.15 3.56 6.46
N ARG A 153 -22.94 4.64 6.37
CA ARG A 153 -22.42 6.00 6.25
C ARG A 153 -21.57 6.38 7.46
N GLU A 154 -22.05 6.14 8.67
CA GLU A 154 -21.32 6.51 9.89
C GLU A 154 -20.02 5.72 10.04
N LEU A 155 -20.03 4.43 9.73
CA LEU A 155 -18.82 3.61 9.76
C LEU A 155 -17.83 4.07 8.69
N PHE A 156 -18.29 4.34 7.48
CA PHE A 156 -17.45 4.84 6.39
C PHE A 156 -16.77 6.17 6.75
N LEU A 157 -17.52 7.12 7.33
CA LEU A 157 -16.98 8.40 7.78
C LEU A 157 -15.93 8.21 8.88
N LEU A 158 -16.20 7.34 9.87
CA LEU A 158 -15.23 7.01 10.92
C LEU A 158 -13.94 6.42 10.34
N LEU A 159 -14.04 5.50 9.37
CA LEU A 159 -12.86 4.92 8.72
C LEU A 159 -12.07 5.95 7.91
N ARG A 160 -12.74 6.90 7.26
CA ARG A 160 -12.06 8.02 6.57
C ARG A 160 -11.31 8.92 7.54
N GLU A 161 -11.88 9.21 8.70
CA GLU A 161 -11.22 9.97 9.76
C GLU A 161 -10.00 9.22 10.30
N VAL A 162 -10.14 7.92 10.55
CA VAL A 162 -9.03 7.05 10.96
C VAL A 162 -7.92 7.04 9.91
N ASN A 163 -8.26 7.00 8.62
CA ASN A 163 -7.28 7.08 7.54
C ASN A 163 -6.51 8.40 7.57
N ALA A 164 -7.23 9.53 7.65
CA ALA A 164 -6.62 10.86 7.72
C ALA A 164 -5.74 11.04 8.98
N PHE A 165 -6.22 10.53 10.12
CA PHE A 165 -5.46 10.49 11.37
C PHE A 165 -4.17 9.67 11.22
N SER A 166 -4.27 8.47 10.65
CA SER A 166 -3.11 7.60 10.45
C SER A 166 -2.04 8.23 9.56
N VAL A 167 -2.44 8.90 8.47
CA VAL A 167 -1.50 9.64 7.61
C VAL A 167 -0.84 10.78 8.38
N LYS A 168 -1.60 11.53 9.17
CA LYS A 168 -1.08 12.64 9.98
C LYS A 168 -0.06 12.17 11.02
N GLU A 169 -0.28 11.02 11.63
CA GLU A 169 0.63 10.43 12.63
C GLU A 169 1.90 9.81 12.00
N GLY A 170 1.95 9.68 10.67
CA GLY A 170 3.14 9.27 9.94
C GLY A 170 3.06 7.91 9.26
N VAL A 171 1.86 7.32 9.13
CA VAL A 171 1.67 6.17 8.23
C VAL A 171 1.71 6.66 6.79
N ILE A 172 2.56 6.04 5.98
CA ILE A 172 2.74 6.37 4.57
C ILE A 172 1.57 5.76 3.78
N PRO A 173 0.71 6.57 3.14
CA PRO A 173 -0.41 6.05 2.37
C PRO A 173 0.07 5.32 1.12
N ASP A 174 -0.75 4.39 0.65
CA ASP A 174 -0.60 3.79 -0.68
C ASP A 174 -0.63 4.93 -1.73
N PRO A 175 0.37 5.04 -2.62
CA PRO A 175 0.49 6.16 -3.55
C PRO A 175 -0.63 6.20 -4.60
N LEU A 176 -1.29 5.08 -4.87
CA LEU A 176 -2.38 4.98 -5.85
C LEU A 176 -3.75 5.12 -5.18
N LYS A 177 -3.94 4.48 -4.03
CA LYS A 177 -5.25 4.42 -3.35
C LYS A 177 -5.45 5.56 -2.34
N GLY A 178 -4.38 6.16 -1.84
CA GLY A 178 -4.43 7.14 -0.74
C GLY A 178 -4.91 6.55 0.59
N THR A 179 -5.04 5.23 0.67
CA THR A 179 -5.47 4.50 1.87
C THR A 179 -4.27 3.96 2.62
N VAL A 180 -4.38 3.91 3.94
CA VAL A 180 -3.36 3.32 4.82
C VAL A 180 -3.71 1.91 5.30
N GLY A 181 -4.97 1.46 5.15
CA GLY A 181 -5.47 0.17 5.67
C GLY A 181 -6.05 -0.74 4.58
N ASN A 182 -6.39 -1.98 4.98
CA ASN A 182 -6.85 -3.05 4.08
C ASN A 182 -8.12 -3.78 4.59
N LEU A 183 -9.02 -3.06 5.26
CA LEU A 183 -10.28 -3.63 5.77
C LEU A 183 -11.07 -4.32 4.64
N SER A 184 -11.45 -5.59 4.84
CA SER A 184 -12.21 -6.34 3.84
C SER A 184 -13.66 -5.90 3.78
N ALA A 185 -14.33 -6.14 2.64
CA ALA A 185 -15.77 -5.89 2.50
C ALA A 185 -16.57 -6.72 3.52
N ALA A 186 -16.15 -7.97 3.78
CA ALA A 186 -16.80 -8.84 4.76
C ALA A 186 -16.71 -8.26 6.18
N ASP A 187 -15.54 -7.77 6.58
CA ASP A 187 -15.36 -7.15 7.90
C ASP A 187 -16.14 -5.84 8.02
N PHE A 188 -16.21 -5.06 6.94
CA PHE A 188 -17.01 -3.84 6.89
C PHE A 188 -18.49 -4.15 7.08
N TYR A 189 -19.09 -4.98 6.21
CA TYR A 189 -20.52 -5.29 6.27
C TYR A 189 -20.89 -6.06 7.54
N GLY A 190 -20.04 -6.98 8.01
CA GLY A 190 -20.25 -7.65 9.30
C GLY A 190 -20.16 -6.70 10.50
N SER A 191 -19.49 -5.55 10.36
CA SER A 191 -19.51 -4.49 11.38
C SER A 191 -20.78 -3.64 11.30
N VAL A 192 -21.25 -3.35 10.08
CA VAL A 192 -22.52 -2.65 9.84
C VAL A 192 -23.68 -3.45 10.43
N GLU A 193 -23.71 -4.77 10.23
CA GLU A 193 -24.78 -5.63 10.78
C GLU A 193 -24.82 -5.57 12.30
N ARG A 194 -23.65 -5.69 12.97
CA ARG A 194 -23.55 -5.51 14.43
C ARG A 194 -24.02 -4.13 14.92
N ILE A 195 -23.84 -3.09 14.11
CA ILE A 195 -24.33 -1.74 14.41
C ILE A 195 -25.85 -1.67 14.31
N VAL A 196 -26.43 -2.22 13.25
CA VAL A 196 -27.89 -2.24 13.02
C VAL A 196 -28.61 -3.05 14.10
N GLU A 197 -28.03 -4.16 14.54
CA GLU A 197 -28.57 -5.00 15.63
C GLU A 197 -28.50 -4.34 17.01
N SER A 198 -27.80 -3.22 17.17
CA SER A 198 -27.70 -2.51 18.44
C SER A 198 -28.97 -1.68 18.70
N ASP A 199 -29.82 -2.15 19.60
CA ASP A 199 -31.02 -1.40 20.04
C ASP A 199 -30.71 -0.20 20.96
N VAL A 200 -29.48 -0.13 21.48
CA VAL A 200 -29.08 0.91 22.43
C VAL A 200 -28.01 1.82 21.82
N PRO A 201 -27.88 3.08 22.30
CA PRO A 201 -26.76 3.92 21.96
C PRO A 201 -25.43 3.22 22.28
N SER A 202 -24.54 3.18 21.30
CA SER A 202 -23.26 2.47 21.36
C SER A 202 -22.12 3.33 20.85
N TRP A 203 -20.90 3.01 21.27
CA TRP A 203 -19.65 3.49 20.70
C TRP A 203 -19.15 2.47 19.70
N VAL A 204 -18.99 2.89 18.45
CA VAL A 204 -18.20 2.18 17.44
C VAL A 204 -16.77 2.62 17.60
N ILE A 205 -15.86 1.70 17.88
CA ILE A 205 -14.46 1.97 18.18
C ILE A 205 -13.60 1.24 17.16
N VAL A 206 -12.68 1.96 16.52
CA VAL A 206 -11.69 1.40 15.60
C VAL A 206 -10.38 1.29 16.34
N GLN A 207 -9.85 0.07 16.45
CA GLN A 207 -8.61 -0.22 17.16
C GLN A 207 -7.64 -0.99 16.27
N THR A 208 -6.34 -0.81 16.47
CA THR A 208 -5.33 -1.60 15.77
C THR A 208 -5.34 -3.07 16.21
N GLU A 209 -5.19 -3.98 15.25
CA GLU A 209 -5.10 -5.42 15.54
C GLU A 209 -3.69 -5.85 15.95
N GLU A 210 -2.70 -5.13 15.45
CA GLU A 210 -1.27 -5.35 15.63
C GLU A 210 -0.51 -4.04 15.72
N ASP A 211 0.79 -4.12 15.99
CA ASP A 211 1.68 -2.97 15.93
C ASP A 211 1.76 -2.46 14.48
N VAL A 212 1.51 -1.17 14.29
CA VAL A 212 1.48 -0.52 12.99
C VAL A 212 2.71 0.35 12.84
N PHE A 213 3.48 0.08 11.80
CA PHE A 213 4.64 0.89 11.44
C PHE A 213 4.31 1.83 10.28
N SER A 214 5.19 2.79 10.02
CA SER A 214 5.00 3.82 8.99
C SER A 214 4.76 3.24 7.59
N GLU A 215 5.22 2.03 7.31
CA GLU A 215 4.97 1.35 6.03
C GLU A 215 3.56 0.79 5.85
N GLY A 216 2.76 0.69 6.93
CA GLY A 216 1.45 0.05 6.91
C GLY A 216 1.46 -1.43 6.55
N PRO A 217 0.30 -2.04 6.26
CA PRO A 217 -1.04 -1.43 6.35
C PRO A 217 -1.52 -1.28 7.80
N VAL A 218 -2.44 -0.35 8.03
CA VAL A 218 -3.16 -0.19 9.30
C VAL A 218 -4.28 -1.22 9.35
N ARG A 219 -3.99 -2.39 9.95
CA ARG A 219 -5.01 -3.41 10.24
C ARG A 219 -5.82 -2.99 11.46
N VAL A 220 -7.14 -2.95 11.28
CA VAL A 220 -8.05 -2.48 12.31
C VAL A 220 -9.16 -3.48 12.59
N ARG A 221 -9.55 -3.55 13.85
CA ARG A 221 -10.78 -4.20 14.30
C ARG A 221 -11.81 -3.16 14.70
N ILE A 222 -13.07 -3.44 14.39
CA ILE A 222 -14.21 -2.60 14.77
C ILE A 222 -14.94 -3.24 15.95
N VAL A 223 -14.97 -2.53 17.07
CA VAL A 223 -15.56 -2.97 18.34
C VAL A 223 -16.77 -2.10 18.68
N LEU A 224 -17.86 -2.71 19.08
CA LEU A 224 -19.02 -2.00 19.62
C LEU A 224 -19.02 -2.09 21.15
N LYS A 225 -19.24 -0.95 21.81
CA LYS A 225 -19.41 -0.88 23.27
C LYS A 225 -20.65 -0.05 23.60
N LYS A 226 -21.54 -0.56 24.45
CA LYS A 226 -22.73 0.19 24.87
C LYS A 226 -22.32 1.48 25.61
N VAL A 227 -23.07 2.55 25.39
CA VAL A 227 -22.91 3.79 26.17
C VAL A 227 -23.53 3.52 27.53
N SER A 228 -22.69 3.41 28.56
CA SER A 228 -23.10 3.35 29.97
C SER A 228 -23.67 4.68 30.45
#